data_AF-A0A0K9YN79-F1
#
_entry.id   AF-A0A0K9YN79-F1
#
_cell.length_a   1.000
_cell.length_b   1.000
_cell.length_c   1.000
_cell.angle_alpha   90.00
_cell.angle_beta   90.00
_cell.angle_gamma   90.00
#
_symmetry.space_group_name_H-M   'P 1'
#
loop_
_entity.id
_entity.type
_entity.pdbx_description
1 polymer ?
#
loop_
_entity_poly.entity_id
_entity_poly.type
_entity_poly.pdbx_seq_one_letter_code
_entity_poly.pdbx_strand_id
1 'polypeptide(L)'
;MNHYPNDLYHYNVIQFNDGSNTDISAEKINQWINGLIEELNDSEDAIELSISSGNTWVCVTKKEDKEGEFHVIVAKNYWSGTVKKTK
;
A
#
# COMPACT_ATOMS: atom_id res chain seq x y z
N MET A 1 10.18 -20.08 7.52
CA MET A 1 8.85 -20.20 6.89
C MET A 1 8.25 -18.80 6.89
N ASN A 2 8.19 -18.14 5.72
CA ASN A 2 7.49 -16.87 5.63
C ASN A 2 6.02 -17.20 5.34
N HIS A 3 5.18 -17.07 6.36
CA HIS A 3 3.73 -17.11 6.22
C HIS A 3 3.29 -15.80 5.56
N TYR A 4 2.81 -15.87 4.33
CA TYR A 4 2.06 -14.77 3.73
C TYR A 4 0.57 -15.02 4.01
N PRO A 5 -0.16 -14.07 4.62
CA PRO A 5 -1.57 -14.24 4.91
C PRO A 5 -2.40 -14.35 3.62
N ASN A 6 -3.44 -15.19 3.70
CA ASN A 6 -4.26 -15.73 2.61
C ASN A 6 -5.39 -14.81 2.12
N ASP A 7 -5.42 -13.54 2.53
CA ASP A 7 -6.52 -12.64 2.19
C ASP A 7 -5.99 -11.48 1.35
N LEU A 8 -5.77 -11.77 0.07
CA LEU A 8 -5.55 -10.72 -0.94
C LEU A 8 -6.91 -10.09 -1.27
N TYR A 9 -7.37 -9.17 -0.43
CA TYR A 9 -8.45 -8.25 -0.80
C TYR A 9 -8.02 -7.41 -2.00
N HIS A 10 -8.97 -6.84 -2.74
CA HIS A 10 -8.72 -6.16 -4.01
C HIS A 10 -7.76 -4.96 -3.86
N TYR A 11 -6.45 -5.17 -4.02
CA TYR A 11 -5.49 -4.07 -4.04
C TYR A 11 -5.53 -3.40 -5.41
N ASN A 12 -6.03 -2.17 -5.46
CA ASN A 12 -5.66 -1.26 -6.53
C ASN A 12 -4.25 -0.75 -6.23
N VAL A 13 -3.26 -1.28 -6.97
CA VAL A 13 -1.85 -0.91 -6.82
C VAL A 13 -1.55 0.25 -7.75
N ILE A 14 -1.19 1.40 -7.19
CA ILE A 14 -0.70 2.56 -7.94
C ILE A 14 0.82 2.57 -7.84
N GLN A 15 1.48 2.04 -8.86
CA GLN A 15 2.94 1.93 -8.89
C GLN A 15 3.57 3.21 -9.44
N PHE A 16 4.36 3.92 -8.63
CA PHE A 16 5.20 5.01 -9.11
C PHE A 16 6.63 4.48 -9.24
N ASN A 17 7.04 4.17 -10.47
CA ASN A 17 8.40 3.76 -10.79
C ASN A 17 9.33 4.98 -10.77
N ASP A 18 9.70 5.48 -9.58
CA ASP A 18 10.86 6.37 -9.46
C ASP A 18 12.09 5.51 -9.16
N GLY A 19 12.75 5.10 -10.24
CA GLY A 19 13.91 4.22 -10.20
C GLY A 19 15.14 4.95 -9.68
N SER A 20 15.37 4.90 -8.37
CA SER A 20 16.72 4.95 -7.82
C SER A 20 16.71 4.43 -6.38
N ASN A 21 17.82 3.83 -5.97
CA ASN A 21 18.05 3.22 -4.66
C ASN A 21 18.21 4.30 -3.56
N THR A 22 17.20 5.16 -3.39
CA THR A 22 17.15 6.22 -2.38
C THR A 22 16.05 5.90 -1.38
N ASP A 23 16.40 5.91 -0.09
CA ASP A 23 15.45 5.76 1.01
C ASP A 23 14.35 6.82 0.85
N ILE A 24 13.10 6.41 0.62
CA ILE A 24 11.99 7.35 0.50
C ILE A 24 11.88 8.13 1.82
N SER A 25 11.89 9.47 1.73
CA SER A 25 11.84 10.33 2.91
C SER A 25 10.51 10.16 3.66
N ALA A 26 10.52 10.41 4.97
CA ALA A 26 9.30 10.39 5.77
C ALA A 26 8.26 11.39 5.25
N GLU A 27 8.69 12.54 4.75
CA GLU A 27 7.81 13.55 4.14
C GLU A 27 7.12 13.01 2.89
N LYS A 28 7.86 12.29 2.03
CA LYS A 28 7.29 11.68 0.82
C LYS A 28 6.30 10.56 1.16
N ILE A 29 6.61 9.74 2.17
CA ILE A 29 5.69 8.72 2.71
C ILE A 29 4.41 9.39 3.23
N ASN A 30 4.51 10.49 3.99
CA ASN A 30 3.33 11.22 4.47
C ASN A 30 2.49 11.81 3.33
N GLN A 31 3.13 12.35 2.28
CA GLN A 31 2.43 12.81 1.09
C GLN A 31 1.65 11.67 0.41
N TRP A 32 2.26 10.49 0.31
CA TRP A 32 1.60 9.30 -0.23
C TRP A 32 0.40 8.89 0.60
N ILE A 33 0.53 8.81 1.93
CA ILE A 33 -0.58 8.45 2.82
C ILE A 33 -1.76 9.40 2.63
N ASN A 34 -1.52 10.71 2.65
CA ASN A 34 -2.58 11.70 2.48
C ASN A 34 -3.26 11.59 1.11
N GLY A 35 -2.50 11.44 0.03
CA GLY A 35 -3.06 11.27 -1.31
C GLY A 35 -3.91 10.00 -1.43
N LEU A 36 -3.47 8.88 -0.83
CA LEU A 36 -4.26 7.65 -0.79
C LEU A 36 -5.53 7.81 0.03
N ILE A 37 -5.50 8.55 1.14
CA ILE A 37 -6.70 8.84 1.94
C ILE A 37 -7.70 9.70 1.15
N GLU A 38 -7.23 10.72 0.45
CA GLU A 38 -8.07 11.57 -0.40
C GLU A 38 -8.74 10.75 -1.51
N GLU A 39 -7.97 9.91 -2.21
CA GLU A 39 -8.49 9.07 -3.30
C GLU A 39 -9.44 7.98 -2.78
N LEU A 40 -9.16 7.40 -1.61
CA LEU A 40 -10.10 6.52 -0.94
C LEU A 40 -11.41 7.25 -0.65
N ASN A 41 -11.37 8.46 -0.11
CA ASN A 41 -12.58 9.21 0.20
C ASN A 41 -13.39 9.60 -1.04
N ASP A 42 -12.72 9.86 -2.17
CA ASP A 42 -13.37 10.17 -3.45
C ASP A 42 -13.98 8.92 -4.12
N SER A 43 -13.41 7.74 -3.85
CA SER A 43 -13.88 6.49 -4.44
C SER A 43 -14.93 5.79 -3.57
N GLU A 44 -16.15 5.66 -4.08
CA GLU A 44 -17.27 4.99 -3.39
C GLU A 44 -17.03 3.48 -3.24
N ASP A 45 -16.33 2.84 -4.19
CA ASP A 45 -16.09 1.39 -4.21
C ASP A 45 -14.71 0.98 -3.69
N ALA A 46 -13.74 1.90 -3.58
CA ALA A 46 -12.41 1.55 -3.09
C ALA A 46 -12.39 1.49 -1.55
N ILE A 47 -12.07 0.32 -1.02
CA ILE A 47 -11.83 0.08 0.41
C ILE A 47 -10.34 0.17 0.77
N GLU A 48 -9.47 0.01 -0.22
CA GLU A 48 -8.03 -0.09 -0.03
C GLU A 48 -7.28 0.41 -1.26
N LEU A 49 -6.23 1.19 -1.03
CA LEU A 49 -5.30 1.64 -2.06
C LEU A 49 -3.87 1.46 -1.57
N SER A 50 -2.96 1.17 -2.50
CA SER A 50 -1.55 1.06 -2.16
C SER A 50 -0.65 1.72 -3.20
N ILE A 51 0.51 2.17 -2.72
CA ILE A 51 1.52 2.86 -3.50
C ILE A 51 2.89 2.30 -3.18
N SER A 52 3.73 2.16 -4.20
CA SER A 52 5.12 1.79 -3.99
C SER A 52 6.08 2.50 -4.92
N SER A 53 7.30 2.69 -4.42
CA SER A 53 8.48 3.06 -5.20
C SER A 53 9.73 2.47 -4.56
N GLY A 54 10.61 1.93 -5.40
CA GLY A 54 11.81 1.21 -4.98
C GLY A 54 11.47 0.13 -3.92
N ASN A 55 12.16 0.21 -2.78
CA ASN A 55 12.01 -0.70 -1.66
C ASN A 55 10.99 -0.24 -0.62
N THR A 56 10.14 0.76 -0.90
CA THR A 56 9.11 1.25 0.03
C THR A 56 7.71 1.03 -0.53
N TRP A 57 6.84 0.42 0.27
CA TRP A 57 5.42 0.23 -0.02
C TRP A 57 4.59 0.84 1.10
N VAL A 58 3.51 1.51 0.72
CA VAL A 58 2.53 2.11 1.63
C VAL A 58 1.15 1.63 1.21
N CYS A 59 0.36 1.17 2.18
CA CYS A 59 -1.02 0.75 1.97
C CYS A 59 -1.92 1.50 2.93
N VAL A 60 -3.05 1.97 2.42
CA VAL A 60 -4.09 2.62 3.22
C VAL A 60 -5.40 1.88 2.98
N THR A 61 -6.07 1.52 4.07
CA THR A 61 -7.34 0.80 4.05
C THR A 61 -8.36 1.57 4.87
N LYS A 62 -9.58 1.78 4.35
CA LYS A 62 -10.70 2.34 5.12
C LYS A 62 -11.11 1.37 6.22
N LYS A 63 -11.44 1.87 7.42
CA LYS A 63 -12.01 1.04 8.48
C LYS A 63 -13.53 1.05 8.37
N GLU A 64 -14.11 -0.09 8.02
CA GLU A 64 -15.57 -0.23 7.83
C GLU A 64 -16.36 0.16 9.09
N ASP A 65 -15.83 -0.11 10.28
CA ASP A 65 -16.51 0.17 11.55
C ASP A 65 -16.43 1.63 12.02
N LYS A 66 -15.63 2.48 11.35
CA LYS A 66 -15.35 3.85 11.80
C LYS A 66 -15.10 4.82 10.65
N GLU A 67 -16.13 5.60 10.33
CA GLU A 67 -16.05 6.65 9.31
C GLU A 67 -14.91 7.63 9.59
N GLY A 68 -14.08 7.88 8.57
CA GLY A 68 -12.93 8.78 8.65
C GLY A 68 -11.68 8.19 9.33
N GLU A 69 -11.69 6.94 9.81
CA GLU A 69 -10.47 6.25 10.25
C GLU A 69 -9.89 5.36 9.14
N PHE A 70 -8.57 5.36 9.04
CA PHE A 70 -7.81 4.57 8.07
C PHE A 70 -6.77 3.71 8.79
N HIS A 71 -6.55 2.51 8.28
CA HIS A 71 -5.39 1.69 8.63
C HIS A 71 -4.28 1.96 7.63
N VAL A 72 -3.09 2.31 8.11
CA VAL A 72 -1.92 2.60 7.28
C VAL A 72 -0.80 1.62 7.59
N ILE A 73 -0.27 0.98 6.56
CA ILE A 73 0.89 0.09 6.65
C ILE A 73 2.02 0.67 5.80
N VAL A 74 3.20 0.82 6.40
CA VAL A 74 4.42 1.27 5.71
C VAL A 74 5.48 0.18 5.82
N ALA A 75 5.90 -0.38 4.68
CA ALA A 75 6.93 -1.41 4.62
C ALA A 75 8.15 -0.88 3.86
N LYS A 76 9.27 -0.72 4.58
CA LYS A 76 10.60 -0.45 4.00
C LYS A 76 11.34 -1.76 3.76
N ASN A 77 12.10 -1.84 2.68
CA ASN A 77 12.74 -3.07 2.19
C ASN A 77 11.73 -4.19 1.89
N TYR A 78 10.53 -3.84 1.46
CA TYR A 78 9.56 -4.85 1.03
C TYR A 78 10.08 -5.51 -0.25
N TRP A 79 9.94 -6.83 -0.32
CA TRP A 79 10.29 -7.60 -1.51
C TRP A 79 9.03 -7.80 -2.35
N SER A 80 9.11 -7.47 -3.63
CA SER A 80 8.09 -7.83 -4.61
C SER A 80 8.58 -9.02 -5.43
N GLY A 81 7.69 -9.99 -5.63
CA GLY A 81 7.97 -11.12 -6.50
C GLY A 81 6.74 -12.00 -6.65
N THR A 82 6.65 -12.67 -7.79
CA THR A 82 5.55 -13.59 -8.07
C THR A 82 5.83 -14.93 -7.40
N VAL A 83 5.02 -15.30 -6.42
CA VAL A 83 5.09 -16.64 -5.81
C VAL A 83 4.13 -17.56 -6.56
N LYS A 84 4.63 -18.67 -7.10
CA LYS A 84 3.80 -19.74 -7.67
C LYS A 84 3.67 -20.86 -6.64
N LYS A 85 2.44 -21.21 -6.26
CA LYS A 85 2.19 -22.39 -5.42
C LYS A 85 2.64 -23.63 -6.18
N THR A 86 3.71 -24.29 -5.71
CA THR A 86 4.09 -25.61 -6.19
C THR A 86 3.12 -26.66 -5.64
N LYS A 87 2.67 -27.56 -6.52
CA LYS A 87 1.80 -28.68 -6.16
C LYS A 87 2.54 -29.71 -5.31
#